data_AF-A0A0Q4NB79-F1
#
_entry.id   AF-A0A0Q4NB79-F1
#
_cell.length_a   1.000
_cell.length_b   1.000
_cell.length_c   1.000
_cell.angle_alpha   90.00
_cell.angle_beta   90.00
_cell.angle_gamma   90.00
#
_symmetry.space_group_name_H-M   'P 1'
#
loop_
_entity.id
_entity.type
_entity.pdbx_description
1 polymer ?
#
loop_
_entity_poly.entity_id
_entity_poly.type
_entity_poly.pdbx_seq_one_letter_code
_entity_poly.pdbx_strand_id
1 'polypeptide(L)'
;MREFGVPASWDFCCETFDKKVEDKHRLVELAFALVKAVEAGLIGACRLRELCLTLLTSHLVFNSQWRENRTIQVLTVAIDAHPTILDSHFQQQVIMAALRSESIRLFCVAGLPMQSLEPTPDLMFALCEGRGTLLDVVFTPVNTWSDSEKMRMITMFTQIIIQEKAANETQETFLGTLYDRGIESRLWINPQTLKSASVRNIVHARKIELSAEDVLGVPLQHRLEFCMAGLISPADAKIKDRHLEEALGEDIGL
;
A
#
# COMPACT_ATOMS: atom_id res chain seq x y z
N MET A 1 17.22 -35.66 -0.27
CA MET A 1 16.16 -34.92 -1.01
C MET A 1 14.89 -35.77 -1.16
N ARG A 2 14.88 -36.86 -1.95
CA ARG A 2 13.69 -37.73 -2.10
C ARG A 2 13.21 -38.40 -0.81
N GLU A 3 14.12 -38.84 0.07
CA GLU A 3 13.78 -39.44 1.38
C GLU A 3 13.05 -38.49 2.33
N PHE A 4 13.16 -37.18 2.09
CA PHE A 4 12.50 -36.14 2.89
C PHE A 4 11.23 -35.60 2.20
N GLY A 5 10.84 -36.15 1.04
CA GLY A 5 9.72 -35.64 0.25
C GLY A 5 10.02 -34.33 -0.50
N VAL A 6 11.29 -33.88 -0.54
CA VAL A 6 11.69 -32.69 -1.29
C VAL A 6 11.87 -33.05 -2.77
N PRO A 7 11.26 -32.31 -3.71
CA PRO A 7 11.45 -32.51 -5.15
C PRO A 7 12.93 -32.51 -5.56
N ALA A 8 13.24 -33.20 -6.65
CA ALA A 8 14.61 -33.39 -7.10
C ALA A 8 15.30 -32.10 -7.58
N SER A 9 14.53 -31.08 -7.98
CA SER A 9 15.04 -29.76 -8.34
C SER A 9 14.26 -28.63 -7.65
N TRP A 10 14.96 -27.53 -7.39
CA TRP A 10 14.39 -26.32 -6.83
C TRP A 10 13.37 -25.67 -7.76
N ASP A 11 13.64 -25.69 -9.07
CA ASP A 11 12.71 -25.20 -10.09
C ASP A 11 11.38 -25.96 -10.08
N PHE A 12 11.40 -27.27 -9.78
CA PHE A 12 10.18 -28.05 -9.63
C PHE A 12 9.43 -27.70 -8.33
N CYS A 13 10.13 -27.29 -7.26
CA CYS A 13 9.48 -26.72 -6.09
C CYS A 13 8.70 -25.48 -6.54
N CYS A 14 9.37 -24.49 -7.13
CA CYS A 14 8.80 -23.25 -7.69
C CYS A 14 7.65 -23.48 -8.69
N GLU A 15 7.78 -24.40 -9.65
CA GLU A 15 6.72 -24.74 -10.62
C GLU A 15 5.52 -25.45 -9.99
N THR A 16 5.73 -26.26 -8.95
CA THR A 16 4.62 -26.85 -8.18
C THR A 16 3.84 -25.75 -7.45
N PHE A 17 4.51 -24.65 -7.05
CA PHE A 17 3.86 -23.48 -6.49
C PHE A 17 3.05 -22.70 -7.54
N ASP A 18 3.54 -22.46 -8.76
CA ASP A 18 2.79 -21.67 -9.74
C ASP A 18 1.61 -22.43 -10.38
N LYS A 19 1.73 -23.75 -10.59
CA LYS A 19 0.74 -24.54 -11.35
C LYS A 19 -0.19 -25.43 -10.51
N LYS A 20 0.02 -25.57 -9.18
CA LYS A 20 -0.75 -26.52 -8.33
C LYS A 20 -1.09 -26.01 -6.93
N VAL A 21 -1.48 -24.74 -6.80
CA VAL A 21 -2.09 -24.17 -5.57
C VAL A 21 -3.55 -24.63 -5.39
N GLU A 22 -3.86 -25.90 -5.68
CA GLU A 22 -5.16 -26.52 -5.38
C GLU A 22 -5.07 -27.47 -4.18
N ASP A 23 -3.88 -28.03 -3.91
CA ASP A 23 -3.70 -29.00 -2.83
C ASP A 23 -3.25 -28.30 -1.53
N LYS A 24 -4.23 -28.05 -0.64
CA LYS A 24 -4.11 -27.23 0.58
C LYS A 24 -3.08 -27.73 1.59
N HIS A 25 -2.62 -28.99 1.51
CA HIS A 25 -1.76 -29.61 2.52
C HIS A 25 -0.27 -29.68 2.12
N ARG A 26 0.00 -29.81 0.82
CA ARG A 26 1.37 -30.02 0.30
C ARG A 26 2.35 -28.88 0.58
N LEU A 27 1.88 -27.63 0.68
CA LEU A 27 2.72 -26.46 0.90
C LEU A 27 3.41 -26.49 2.27
N VAL A 28 2.65 -26.84 3.30
CA VAL A 28 3.15 -26.88 4.69
C VAL A 28 4.01 -28.12 4.89
N GLU A 29 3.63 -29.25 4.29
CA GLU A 29 4.45 -30.47 4.28
C GLU A 29 5.81 -30.24 3.61
N LEU A 30 5.84 -29.49 2.51
CA LEU A 30 7.09 -29.12 1.84
C LEU A 30 7.96 -28.20 2.71
N ALA A 31 7.37 -27.26 3.45
CA ALA A 31 8.12 -26.43 4.39
C ALA A 31 8.75 -27.29 5.51
N PHE A 32 7.99 -28.20 6.11
CA PHE A 32 8.51 -29.15 7.11
C PHE A 32 9.62 -30.06 6.53
N ALA A 33 9.45 -30.54 5.30
CA ALA A 33 10.45 -31.33 4.60
C ALA A 33 11.75 -30.56 4.36
N LEU A 34 11.65 -29.30 3.95
CA LEU A 34 12.81 -28.43 3.75
C LEU A 34 13.50 -28.09 5.06
N VAL A 35 12.76 -27.84 6.15
CA VAL A 35 13.34 -27.65 7.49
C VAL A 35 14.17 -28.87 7.89
N LYS A 36 13.60 -30.08 7.80
CA LYS A 36 14.34 -31.32 8.12
C LYS A 36 15.58 -31.49 7.25
N ALA A 37 15.51 -31.09 5.97
CA ALA A 37 16.66 -31.17 5.07
C ALA A 37 17.76 -30.15 5.42
N VAL A 38 17.41 -28.95 5.92
CA VAL A 38 18.38 -27.98 6.45
C VAL A 38 18.99 -28.48 7.76
N GLU A 39 18.18 -28.98 8.69
CA GLU A 39 18.64 -29.56 9.97
C GLU A 39 19.59 -30.75 9.75
N ALA A 40 19.35 -31.55 8.71
CA ALA A 40 20.21 -32.65 8.29
C ALA A 40 21.46 -32.19 7.49
N GLY A 41 21.64 -30.89 7.24
CA GLY A 41 22.78 -30.34 6.50
C GLY A 41 22.78 -30.63 5.00
N LEU A 42 21.65 -31.10 4.44
CA LEU A 42 21.54 -31.47 3.03
C LEU A 42 21.38 -30.25 2.11
N ILE A 43 20.84 -29.17 2.64
CA ILE A 43 20.64 -27.88 1.95
C ILE A 43 20.93 -26.73 2.93
N GLY A 44 21.28 -25.56 2.39
CA GLY A 44 21.46 -24.36 3.20
C GLY A 44 20.13 -23.70 3.59
N ALA A 45 20.12 -23.01 4.74
CA ALA A 45 18.98 -22.22 5.20
C ALA A 45 18.54 -21.13 4.20
N CYS A 46 19.41 -20.72 3.27
CA CYS A 46 19.06 -19.83 2.17
C CYS A 46 17.91 -20.37 1.31
N ARG A 47 17.75 -21.69 1.17
CA ARG A 47 16.64 -22.30 0.43
C ARG A 47 15.30 -22.15 1.14
N LEU A 48 15.29 -22.21 2.48
CA LEU A 48 14.08 -21.87 3.26
C LEU A 48 13.68 -20.40 3.05
N ARG A 49 14.67 -19.50 3.01
CA ARG A 49 14.43 -18.08 2.71
C ARG A 49 13.87 -17.88 1.31
N GLU A 50 14.46 -18.52 0.30
CA GLU A 50 13.97 -18.45 -1.09
C GLU A 50 12.54 -18.96 -1.22
N LEU A 51 12.18 -20.04 -0.51
CA LEU A 51 10.79 -20.51 -0.43
C LEU A 51 9.87 -19.40 0.07
N CYS A 52 10.22 -18.81 1.22
CA CYS A 52 9.38 -17.80 1.85
C CYS A 52 9.26 -16.55 0.98
N LEU A 53 10.36 -16.11 0.36
CA LEU A 53 10.34 -14.98 -0.58
C LEU A 53 9.42 -15.25 -1.78
N THR A 54 9.47 -16.47 -2.34
CA THR A 54 8.58 -16.87 -3.44
C THR A 54 7.11 -16.82 -3.02
N LEU A 55 6.80 -17.20 -1.79
CA LEU A 55 5.45 -17.10 -1.24
C LEU A 55 4.99 -15.66 -1.00
N LEU A 56 5.90 -14.74 -0.69
CA LEU A 56 5.57 -13.33 -0.50
C LEU A 56 5.37 -12.57 -1.82
N THR A 57 6.11 -12.95 -2.87
CA THR A 57 6.08 -12.28 -4.18
C THR A 57 4.99 -12.81 -5.11
N SER A 58 4.45 -14.00 -4.84
CA SER A 58 3.30 -14.52 -5.58
C SER A 58 2.10 -13.59 -5.36
N HIS A 59 1.80 -12.75 -6.36
CA HIS A 59 0.68 -11.78 -6.39
C HIS A 59 -0.69 -12.41 -6.10
N LEU A 60 -0.78 -13.74 -6.07
CA LEU A 60 -1.98 -14.53 -5.85
C LEU A 60 -2.21 -14.95 -4.39
N VAL A 61 -1.25 -14.72 -3.48
CA VAL A 61 -1.32 -15.22 -2.09
C VAL A 61 -2.41 -14.54 -1.28
N PHE A 62 -2.66 -13.24 -1.51
CA PHE A 62 -3.53 -12.47 -0.61
C PHE A 62 -4.93 -12.22 -1.17
N ASN A 63 -5.25 -12.76 -2.35
CA ASN A 63 -6.61 -12.76 -2.90
C ASN A 63 -7.52 -13.83 -2.23
N SER A 64 -6.99 -14.61 -1.28
CA SER A 64 -7.72 -15.68 -0.61
C SER A 64 -7.20 -15.95 0.80
N GLN A 65 -8.10 -15.96 1.78
CA GLN A 65 -7.82 -16.22 3.19
C GLN A 65 -7.03 -17.52 3.44
N TRP A 66 -7.29 -18.57 2.65
CA TRP A 66 -6.61 -19.84 2.85
C TRP A 66 -5.15 -19.78 2.40
N ARG A 67 -4.81 -19.00 1.37
CA ARG A 67 -3.43 -18.84 0.89
C ARG A 67 -2.62 -18.00 1.85
N GLU A 68 -3.18 -16.90 2.33
CA GLU A 68 -2.61 -16.10 3.42
C GLU A 68 -2.29 -16.99 4.64
N ASN A 69 -3.24 -17.82 5.07
CA ASN A 69 -3.05 -18.75 6.19
C ASN A 69 -1.86 -19.69 5.97
N ARG A 70 -1.70 -20.22 4.76
CA ARG A 70 -0.62 -21.17 4.46
C ARG A 70 0.72 -20.48 4.33
N THR A 71 0.78 -19.30 3.72
CA THR A 71 2.00 -18.49 3.67
C THR A 71 2.47 -18.16 5.08
N ILE A 72 1.58 -17.66 5.94
CA ILE A 72 1.90 -17.40 7.35
C ILE A 72 2.45 -18.66 8.03
N GLN A 73 1.79 -19.81 7.87
CA GLN A 73 2.27 -21.07 8.47
C GLN A 73 3.67 -21.48 7.97
N VAL A 74 3.93 -21.36 6.67
CA VAL A 74 5.25 -21.68 6.11
C VAL A 74 6.32 -20.74 6.65
N LEU A 75 6.05 -19.42 6.69
CA LEU A 75 7.00 -18.46 7.25
C LEU A 75 7.25 -18.73 8.73
N THR A 76 6.21 -18.98 9.53
CA THR A 76 6.34 -19.30 10.95
C THR A 76 7.22 -20.54 11.15
N VAL A 77 6.92 -21.64 10.45
CA VAL A 77 7.71 -22.89 10.54
C VAL A 77 9.19 -22.65 10.17
N ALA A 78 9.44 -21.91 9.09
CA ALA A 78 10.79 -21.64 8.62
C ALA A 78 11.57 -20.73 9.60
N ILE A 79 10.94 -19.66 10.10
CA ILE A 79 11.55 -18.70 11.02
C ILE A 79 11.78 -19.33 12.41
N ASP A 80 10.82 -20.10 12.93
CA ASP A 80 10.96 -20.78 14.22
C ASP A 80 12.10 -21.80 14.21
N ALA A 81 12.24 -22.56 13.11
CA ALA A 81 13.32 -23.53 12.95
C ALA A 81 14.68 -22.87 12.69
N HIS A 82 14.71 -21.79 11.91
CA HIS A 82 15.94 -21.10 11.53
C HIS A 82 15.77 -19.57 11.60
N PRO A 83 15.83 -18.95 12.80
CA PRO A 83 15.59 -17.52 12.97
C PRO A 83 16.52 -16.62 12.15
N THR A 84 17.72 -17.12 11.82
CA THR A 84 18.74 -16.40 11.03
C THR A 84 18.32 -16.14 9.58
N ILE A 85 17.27 -16.78 9.06
CA ILE A 85 16.74 -16.45 7.73
C ILE A 85 16.06 -15.08 7.72
N LEU A 86 15.59 -14.59 8.88
CA LEU A 86 14.98 -13.28 9.07
C LEU A 86 16.05 -12.20 9.26
N ASP A 87 16.86 -12.02 8.20
CA ASP A 87 17.71 -10.85 8.08
C ASP A 87 16.89 -9.58 7.79
N SER A 88 17.53 -8.41 7.85
CA SER A 88 16.85 -7.12 7.65
C SER A 88 16.21 -6.99 6.27
N HIS A 89 16.79 -7.60 5.24
CA HIS A 89 16.22 -7.57 3.90
C HIS A 89 14.95 -8.44 3.82
N PHE A 90 15.00 -9.66 4.35
CA PHE A 90 13.84 -10.54 4.36
C PHE A 90 12.72 -9.96 5.23
N GLN A 91 13.06 -9.41 6.40
CA GLN A 91 12.12 -8.71 7.26
C GLN A 91 11.40 -7.57 6.51
N GLN A 92 12.13 -6.75 5.76
CA GLN A 92 11.54 -5.70 4.92
C GLN A 92 10.57 -6.27 3.87
N GLN A 93 10.88 -7.41 3.24
CA GLN A 93 9.96 -8.06 2.30
C GLN A 93 8.68 -8.55 2.97
N VAL A 94 8.77 -9.10 4.20
CA VAL A 94 7.59 -9.50 4.98
C VAL A 94 6.72 -8.28 5.30
N ILE A 95 7.32 -7.18 5.74
CA ILE A 95 6.60 -5.93 6.05
C ILE A 95 5.90 -5.40 4.80
N MET A 96 6.61 -5.28 3.68
CA MET A 96 6.05 -4.76 2.43
C MET A 96 4.88 -5.61 1.94
N ALA A 97 4.99 -6.94 2.03
CA ALA A 97 3.89 -7.85 1.71
C ALA A 97 2.71 -7.68 2.66
N ALA A 98 2.96 -7.51 3.97
CA ALA A 98 1.92 -7.32 4.98
C ALA A 98 1.14 -6.03 4.76
N LEU A 99 1.83 -4.93 4.43
CA LEU A 99 1.21 -3.65 4.12
C LEU A 99 0.34 -3.72 2.87
N ARG A 100 0.87 -4.29 1.78
CA ARG A 100 0.13 -4.45 0.50
C ARG A 100 -1.11 -5.33 0.60
N SER A 101 -1.07 -6.30 1.50
CA SER A 101 -2.14 -7.29 1.69
C SER A 101 -3.07 -6.98 2.87
N GLU A 102 -2.82 -5.89 3.59
CA GLU A 102 -3.55 -5.55 4.82
C GLU A 102 -3.49 -6.64 5.90
N SER A 103 -2.48 -7.52 5.85
CA SER A 103 -2.34 -8.66 6.77
C SER A 103 -1.53 -8.31 8.01
N ILE A 104 -2.24 -7.98 9.10
CA ILE A 104 -1.61 -7.81 10.43
C ILE A 104 -0.87 -9.08 10.89
N ARG A 105 -1.36 -10.25 10.50
CA ARG A 105 -0.77 -11.53 10.91
C ARG A 105 0.57 -11.75 10.24
N LEU A 106 0.72 -11.35 8.98
CA LEU A 106 1.99 -11.38 8.28
C LEU A 106 2.98 -10.36 8.89
N PHE A 107 2.49 -9.19 9.32
CA PHE A 107 3.30 -8.22 10.05
C PHE A 107 3.87 -8.83 11.35
N CYS A 108 3.04 -9.54 12.13
CA CYS A 108 3.50 -10.22 13.36
C CYS A 108 4.59 -11.27 13.11
N VAL A 109 4.57 -11.93 11.94
CA VAL A 109 5.62 -12.90 11.55
C VAL A 109 6.99 -12.24 11.38
N ALA A 110 7.04 -10.95 11.02
CA ALA A 110 8.28 -10.19 10.93
C ALA A 110 8.89 -9.88 12.31
N GLY A 111 8.21 -10.22 13.42
CA GLY A 111 8.72 -10.04 14.78
C GLY A 111 8.86 -8.57 15.20
N LEU A 112 8.23 -7.64 14.48
CA LEU A 112 8.29 -6.22 14.79
C LEU A 112 7.22 -5.81 15.80
N PRO A 113 7.56 -4.95 16.78
CA PRO A 113 6.55 -4.33 17.63
C PRO A 113 5.53 -3.55 16.79
N MET A 114 4.28 -3.53 17.23
CA MET A 114 3.28 -2.62 16.65
C MET A 114 3.76 -1.17 16.85
N GLN A 115 3.44 -0.30 15.89
CA GLN A 115 3.72 1.14 15.96
C GLN A 115 5.21 1.50 16.09
N SER A 116 6.11 0.67 15.58
CA SER A 116 7.56 0.92 15.67
C SER A 116 8.21 1.35 14.36
N LEU A 117 7.47 1.35 13.25
CA LEU A 117 8.05 1.71 11.95
C LEU A 117 8.13 3.22 11.77
N GLU A 118 9.20 3.67 11.11
CA GLU A 118 9.30 5.04 10.61
C GLU A 118 8.71 5.11 9.19
N PRO A 119 7.95 6.16 8.85
CA PRO A 119 7.36 6.31 7.53
C PRO A 119 8.46 6.59 6.49
N THR A 120 8.68 5.63 5.59
CA THR A 120 9.54 5.77 4.41
C THR A 120 8.70 5.76 3.13
N PRO A 121 9.18 6.33 2.01
CA PRO A 121 8.42 6.32 0.74
C PRO A 121 7.96 4.91 0.33
N ASP A 122 8.83 3.91 0.43
CA ASP A 122 8.50 2.53 0.05
C ASP A 122 7.39 1.94 0.94
N LEU A 123 7.46 2.17 2.25
CA LEU A 123 6.43 1.67 3.17
C LEU A 123 5.09 2.40 2.96
N MET A 124 5.13 3.71 2.70
CA MET A 124 3.93 4.47 2.38
C MET A 124 3.30 4.02 1.06
N PHE A 125 4.12 3.64 0.08
CA PHE A 125 3.66 3.08 -1.18
C PHE A 125 2.95 1.73 -0.96
N ALA A 126 3.59 0.81 -0.24
CA ALA A 126 3.01 -0.49 0.09
C ALA A 126 1.71 -0.35 0.90
N LEU A 127 1.66 0.60 1.83
CA LEU A 127 0.48 0.89 2.62
C LEU A 127 -0.64 1.49 1.76
N CYS A 128 -0.31 2.36 0.80
CA CYS A 128 -1.27 2.87 -0.19
C CYS A 128 -1.82 1.75 -1.07
N GLU A 129 -0.97 0.85 -1.59
CA GLU A 129 -1.40 -0.34 -2.36
C GLU A 129 -2.37 -1.22 -1.56
N GLY A 130 -2.16 -1.33 -0.24
CA GLY A 130 -3.06 -1.98 0.70
C GLY A 130 -4.04 -1.03 1.40
N ARG A 131 -4.55 0.01 0.72
CA ARG A 131 -5.67 0.89 1.16
C ARG A 131 -5.50 1.65 2.49
N GLY A 132 -4.43 1.44 3.25
CA GLY A 132 -4.10 2.20 4.46
C GLY A 132 -4.63 1.69 5.78
N THR A 133 -5.30 0.53 5.83
CA THR A 133 -5.95 0.06 7.08
C THR A 133 -4.96 -0.20 8.22
N LEU A 134 -3.71 -0.55 7.90
CA LEU A 134 -2.66 -0.82 8.88
C LEU A 134 -1.89 0.42 9.35
N LEU A 135 -2.25 1.65 8.92
CA LEU A 135 -1.49 2.86 9.20
C LEU A 135 -1.14 3.04 10.69
N ASP A 136 -2.14 3.14 11.57
CA ASP A 136 -1.91 3.33 13.02
C ASP A 136 -1.56 2.02 13.75
N VAL A 137 -1.50 0.89 13.04
CA VAL A 137 -1.08 -0.40 13.60
C VAL A 137 0.44 -0.53 13.52
N VAL A 138 1.01 -0.14 12.38
CA VAL A 138 2.43 -0.36 12.08
C VAL A 138 3.28 0.90 12.33
N PHE A 139 2.67 2.08 12.23
CA PHE A 139 3.28 3.36 12.57
C PHE A 139 2.70 3.91 13.86
N THR A 140 3.44 4.81 14.50
CA THR A 140 2.89 5.68 15.55
C THR A 140 1.57 6.29 15.06
N PRO A 141 0.51 6.37 15.87
CA PRO A 141 -0.78 6.89 15.41
C PRO A 141 -0.69 8.32 14.87
N VAL A 142 -1.31 8.58 13.72
CA VAL A 142 -1.18 9.87 13.00
C VAL A 142 -1.62 11.06 13.84
N ASN A 143 -2.63 10.89 14.70
CA ASN A 143 -3.13 11.94 15.58
C ASN A 143 -2.10 12.38 16.65
N THR A 144 -1.06 11.58 16.91
CA THR A 144 0.02 11.90 17.85
C THR A 144 1.24 12.52 17.17
N TRP A 145 1.26 12.56 15.84
CA TRP A 145 2.36 13.16 15.08
C TRP A 145 2.36 14.68 15.24
N SER A 146 3.56 15.25 15.28
CA SER A 146 3.78 16.68 15.12
C SER A 146 3.40 17.17 13.71
N ASP A 147 3.15 18.47 13.57
CA ASP A 147 2.82 19.06 12.26
C ASP A 147 3.93 18.86 11.23
N SER A 148 5.20 18.83 11.66
CA SER A 148 6.33 18.55 10.76
C SER A 148 6.36 17.10 10.27
N GLU A 149 6.00 16.13 11.13
CA GLU A 149 5.86 14.73 10.74
C GLU A 149 4.69 14.52 9.78
N LYS A 150 3.54 15.13 10.06
CA LYS A 150 2.39 15.15 9.15
C LYS A 150 2.76 15.75 7.81
N MET A 151 3.42 16.91 7.79
CA MET A 151 3.90 17.56 6.56
C MET A 151 4.89 16.71 5.79
N ARG A 152 5.85 16.07 6.47
CA ARG A 152 6.81 15.16 5.85
C ARG A 152 6.10 13.98 5.18
N MET A 153 5.16 13.34 5.88
CA MET A 153 4.37 12.25 5.32
C MET A 153 3.62 12.72 4.07
N ILE A 154 2.85 13.80 4.17
CA ILE A 154 2.05 14.32 3.07
C ILE A 154 2.93 14.69 1.89
N THR A 155 4.11 15.26 2.12
CA THR A 155 5.08 15.54 1.06
C THR A 155 5.53 14.27 0.36
N MET A 156 5.89 13.22 1.10
CA MET A 156 6.27 11.92 0.51
C MET A 156 5.11 11.31 -0.29
N PHE A 157 3.91 11.33 0.27
CA PHE A 157 2.75 10.73 -0.37
C PHE A 157 2.26 11.51 -1.59
N THR A 158 2.28 12.84 -1.55
CA THR A 158 1.98 13.68 -2.72
C THR A 158 3.02 13.54 -3.81
N GLN A 159 4.31 13.42 -3.47
CA GLN A 159 5.35 13.09 -4.46
C GLN A 159 5.07 11.76 -5.16
N ILE A 160 4.63 10.75 -4.41
CA ILE A 160 4.25 9.44 -4.94
C ILE A 160 3.02 9.55 -5.86
N ILE A 161 1.93 10.17 -5.41
CA ILE A 161 0.71 10.37 -6.21
C ILE A 161 1.01 11.17 -7.49
N ILE A 162 1.84 12.22 -7.40
CA ILE A 162 2.13 13.09 -8.54
C ILE A 162 3.00 12.37 -9.58
N GLN A 163 3.84 11.42 -9.16
CA GLN A 163 4.64 10.61 -10.09
C GLN A 163 3.79 9.54 -10.80
N GLU A 164 2.76 8.99 -10.15
CA GLU A 164 1.80 8.08 -10.76
C GLU A 164 0.73 8.86 -11.53
N LYS A 165 0.88 8.94 -12.85
CA LYS A 165 0.08 9.81 -13.73
C LYS A 165 -1.43 9.51 -13.81
N ALA A 166 -1.93 8.42 -13.20
CA ALA A 166 -3.33 8.04 -13.25
C ALA A 166 -3.92 7.96 -11.84
N ALA A 167 -5.11 8.54 -11.67
CA ALA A 167 -5.88 8.35 -10.44
C ALA A 167 -6.27 6.88 -10.30
N ASN A 168 -6.12 6.34 -9.09
CA ASN A 168 -6.60 5.01 -8.75
C ASN A 168 -7.39 5.06 -7.43
N GLU A 169 -8.37 4.17 -7.31
CA GLU A 169 -9.28 4.09 -6.15
C GLU A 169 -8.51 3.89 -4.83
N THR A 170 -7.37 3.22 -4.89
CA THR A 170 -6.55 2.92 -3.71
C THR A 170 -5.89 4.18 -3.15
N GLN A 171 -5.39 5.08 -4.00
CA GLN A 171 -4.86 6.39 -3.63
C GLN A 171 -5.95 7.26 -3.01
N GLU A 172 -7.16 7.27 -3.58
CA GLU A 172 -8.30 8.01 -3.02
C GLU A 172 -8.69 7.47 -1.64
N THR A 173 -8.78 6.15 -1.50
CA THR A 173 -9.07 5.48 -0.23
C THR A 173 -8.00 5.80 0.82
N PHE A 174 -6.73 5.76 0.42
CA PHE A 174 -5.63 6.09 1.31
C PHE A 174 -5.64 7.57 1.73
N LEU A 175 -5.88 8.50 0.80
CA LEU A 175 -6.08 9.93 1.09
C LEU A 175 -7.22 10.12 2.10
N GLY A 176 -8.37 9.49 1.86
CA GLY A 176 -9.50 9.51 2.78
C GLY A 176 -9.13 9.00 4.17
N THR A 177 -8.36 7.93 4.24
CA THR A 177 -7.88 7.37 5.52
C THR A 177 -7.01 8.38 6.26
N LEU A 178 -6.07 9.06 5.59
CA LEU A 178 -5.25 10.10 6.22
C LEU A 178 -6.09 11.23 6.81
N TYR A 179 -7.13 11.67 6.11
CA TYR A 179 -8.10 12.63 6.64
C TYR A 179 -8.75 12.15 7.92
N ASP A 180 -9.28 10.94 7.90
CA ASP A 180 -10.01 10.36 9.02
C ASP A 180 -9.11 10.14 10.24
N ARG A 181 -7.79 10.08 10.04
CA ARG A 181 -6.78 9.99 11.10
C ARG A 181 -6.19 11.33 11.55
N GLY A 182 -6.73 12.45 11.09
CA GLY A 182 -6.41 13.78 11.60
C GLY A 182 -5.30 14.51 10.85
N ILE A 183 -5.05 14.15 9.58
CA ILE A 183 -4.33 15.02 8.66
C ILE A 183 -5.26 16.13 8.19
N GLU A 184 -4.87 17.38 8.47
CA GLU A 184 -5.66 18.55 8.09
C GLU A 184 -5.60 18.83 6.59
N SER A 185 -6.72 19.30 6.06
CA SER A 185 -6.88 19.56 4.63
C SER A 185 -6.06 20.74 4.10
N ARG A 186 -5.40 21.52 4.96
CA ARG A 186 -4.49 22.57 4.48
C ARG A 186 -3.09 22.06 4.15
N LEU A 187 -2.73 20.85 4.57
CA LEU A 187 -1.35 20.35 4.44
C LEU A 187 -1.08 19.69 3.07
N TRP A 188 -2.13 19.23 2.40
CA TRP A 188 -2.13 18.52 1.11
C TRP A 188 -2.65 19.37 -0.06
N ILE A 189 -3.56 20.33 0.16
CA ILE A 189 -4.15 21.14 -0.91
C ILE A 189 -3.17 22.24 -1.27
N ASN A 190 -2.74 22.22 -2.52
CA ASN A 190 -1.99 23.29 -3.16
C ASN A 190 -2.16 23.17 -4.68
N PRO A 191 -1.70 24.15 -5.47
CA PRO A 191 -1.92 24.12 -6.92
C PRO A 191 -1.32 22.91 -7.65
N GLN A 192 -0.28 22.27 -7.11
CA GLN A 192 0.34 21.10 -7.73
C GLN A 192 -0.45 19.83 -7.44
N THR A 193 -0.91 19.65 -6.20
CA THR A 193 -1.65 18.45 -5.81
C THR A 193 -3.05 18.43 -6.41
N LEU A 194 -3.70 19.59 -6.56
CA LEU A 194 -5.01 19.72 -7.22
C LEU A 194 -4.99 19.34 -8.73
N LYS A 195 -3.82 19.12 -9.33
CA LYS A 195 -3.71 18.55 -10.68
C LYS A 195 -3.95 17.04 -10.70
N SER A 196 -3.78 16.35 -9.58
CA SER A 196 -4.13 14.93 -9.44
C SER A 196 -5.64 14.77 -9.33
N ALA A 197 -6.22 13.88 -10.14
CA ALA A 197 -7.65 13.61 -10.08
C ALA A 197 -8.04 12.94 -8.74
N SER A 198 -7.19 12.08 -8.15
CA SER A 198 -7.43 11.48 -6.83
C SER A 198 -7.61 12.55 -5.75
N VAL A 199 -6.78 13.61 -5.79
CA VAL A 199 -6.88 14.74 -4.85
C VAL A 199 -8.17 15.52 -5.08
N ARG A 200 -8.50 15.84 -6.33
CA ARG A 200 -9.74 16.56 -6.66
C ARG A 200 -10.98 15.79 -6.22
N ASN A 201 -11.02 14.48 -6.44
CA ASN A 201 -12.14 13.63 -6.03
C ASN A 201 -12.38 13.69 -4.53
N ILE A 202 -11.32 13.67 -3.72
CA ILE A 202 -11.44 13.81 -2.25
C ILE A 202 -11.90 15.22 -1.87
N VAL A 203 -11.40 16.27 -2.54
CA VAL A 203 -11.84 17.66 -2.33
C VAL A 203 -13.35 17.78 -2.57
N HIS A 204 -13.85 17.21 -3.67
CA HIS A 204 -15.28 17.19 -3.99
C HIS A 204 -16.09 16.35 -3.00
N ALA A 205 -15.68 15.10 -2.75
CA ALA A 205 -16.39 14.17 -1.89
C ALA A 205 -16.53 14.69 -0.45
N ARG A 206 -15.49 15.37 0.06
CA ARG A 206 -15.45 15.93 1.42
C ARG A 206 -15.89 17.39 1.50
N LYS A 207 -16.29 18.00 0.38
CA LYS A 207 -16.71 19.41 0.29
C LYS A 207 -15.72 20.38 0.92
N ILE A 208 -14.45 20.24 0.56
CA ILE A 208 -13.38 21.05 1.15
C ILE A 208 -13.36 22.40 0.46
N GLU A 209 -13.56 23.46 1.23
CA GLU A 209 -13.46 24.84 0.75
C GLU A 209 -12.01 25.16 0.35
N LEU A 210 -11.85 25.85 -0.78
CA LEU A 210 -10.56 26.24 -1.34
C LEU A 210 -10.36 27.75 -1.28
N SER A 211 -9.13 28.17 -1.06
CA SER A 211 -8.72 29.57 -1.14
C SER A 211 -8.21 29.95 -2.53
N ALA A 212 -8.08 31.26 -2.79
CA ALA A 212 -7.50 31.78 -4.02
C ALA A 212 -6.04 31.31 -4.24
N GLU A 213 -5.29 31.06 -3.17
CA GLU A 213 -3.91 30.60 -3.24
C GLU A 213 -3.83 29.12 -3.67
N ASP A 214 -4.76 28.30 -3.19
CA ASP A 214 -4.81 26.85 -3.47
C ASP A 214 -4.99 26.55 -4.95
N VAL A 215 -5.77 27.38 -5.65
CA VAL A 215 -6.11 27.17 -7.06
C VAL A 215 -5.24 27.96 -8.02
N LEU A 216 -4.29 28.76 -7.52
CA LEU A 216 -3.45 29.62 -8.36
C LEU A 216 -2.50 28.78 -9.24
N GLY A 217 -2.77 28.74 -10.53
CA GLY A 217 -1.99 27.91 -11.48
C GLY A 217 -2.55 26.50 -11.70
N VAL A 218 -3.73 26.21 -11.14
CA VAL A 218 -4.56 25.05 -11.52
C VAL A 218 -5.20 25.31 -12.90
N PRO A 219 -5.25 24.31 -13.80
CA PRO A 219 -5.93 24.43 -15.10
C PRO A 219 -7.35 25.00 -14.98
N LEU A 220 -7.76 25.80 -15.98
CA LEU A 220 -9.08 26.48 -15.97
C LEU A 220 -10.24 25.49 -15.79
N GLN A 221 -10.18 24.33 -16.47
CA GLN A 221 -11.20 23.29 -16.39
C GLN A 221 -11.44 22.84 -14.94
N HIS A 222 -10.38 22.52 -14.19
CA HIS A 222 -10.53 22.09 -12.80
C HIS A 222 -10.97 23.21 -11.86
N ARG A 223 -10.57 24.46 -12.14
CA ARG A 223 -11.09 25.61 -11.40
C ARG A 223 -12.60 25.79 -11.61
N LEU A 224 -13.08 25.59 -12.84
CA LEU A 224 -14.52 25.61 -13.16
C LEU A 224 -15.25 24.49 -12.40
N GLU A 225 -14.70 23.27 -12.39
CA GLU A 225 -15.24 22.13 -11.62
C GLU A 225 -15.45 22.49 -10.15
N PHE A 226 -14.46 23.11 -9.49
CA PHE A 226 -14.57 23.54 -8.09
C PHE A 226 -15.61 24.65 -7.87
N CYS A 227 -15.68 25.63 -8.78
CA CYS A 227 -16.68 26.70 -8.71
C CYS A 227 -18.10 26.17 -8.86
N MET A 228 -18.34 25.26 -9.82
CA MET A 228 -19.64 24.63 -10.02
C MET A 228 -20.06 23.77 -8.83
N ALA A 229 -19.10 23.14 -8.16
CA ALA A 229 -19.33 22.40 -6.91
C ALA A 229 -19.50 23.31 -5.68
N GLY A 230 -19.39 24.63 -5.82
CA GLY A 230 -19.52 25.60 -4.73
C GLY A 230 -18.39 25.57 -3.70
N LEU A 231 -17.22 25.04 -4.08
CA LEU A 231 -16.06 24.90 -3.18
C LEU A 231 -15.19 26.15 -3.13
N ILE A 232 -15.36 27.06 -4.09
CA ILE A 232 -14.68 28.34 -4.18
C ILE A 232 -15.53 29.31 -5.01
N SER A 233 -15.40 30.62 -4.75
CA SER A 233 -16.09 31.63 -5.55
C SER A 233 -15.42 31.81 -6.94
N PRO A 234 -16.21 32.14 -7.98
CA PRO A 234 -15.68 32.57 -9.28
C PRO A 234 -14.59 33.63 -9.22
N ALA A 235 -14.77 34.62 -8.34
CA ALA A 235 -13.86 35.74 -8.17
C ALA A 235 -12.50 35.28 -7.63
N ASP A 236 -12.51 34.47 -6.56
CA ASP A 236 -11.30 33.94 -5.92
C ASP A 236 -10.57 32.93 -6.81
N ALA A 237 -11.34 32.15 -7.57
CA ALA A 237 -10.81 31.26 -8.58
C ALA A 237 -10.33 31.98 -9.85
N LYS A 238 -10.47 33.31 -9.96
CA LYS A 238 -10.11 34.13 -11.14
C LYS A 238 -10.73 33.59 -12.43
N ILE A 239 -12.02 33.26 -12.37
CA ILE A 239 -12.81 32.81 -13.52
C ILE A 239 -13.62 34.00 -14.04
N LYS A 240 -13.64 34.18 -15.37
CA LYS A 240 -14.47 35.19 -16.01
C LYS A 240 -15.88 34.65 -16.20
N ASP A 241 -16.89 35.49 -16.05
CA ASP A 241 -18.32 35.11 -16.15
C ASP A 241 -18.64 34.30 -17.40
N ARG A 242 -18.11 34.69 -18.57
CA ARG A 242 -18.28 33.95 -19.83
C ARG A 242 -17.90 32.46 -19.75
N HIS A 243 -16.86 32.10 -18.99
CA HIS A 243 -16.42 30.71 -18.89
C HIS A 243 -17.34 29.90 -17.96
N LEU A 244 -18.00 30.56 -17.00
CA LEU A 244 -19.03 29.93 -16.16
C LEU A 244 -20.32 29.75 -16.94
N GLU A 245 -20.72 30.76 -17.74
CA GLU A 245 -21.87 30.67 -18.63
C GLU A 245 -21.72 29.54 -19.66
N GLU A 246 -20.54 29.41 -20.28
CA GLU A 246 -20.21 28.30 -21.19
C GLU A 246 -20.30 26.95 -20.48
N ALA A 247 -19.67 26.79 -19.31
CA ALA A 247 -19.68 25.52 -18.57
C ALA A 247 -21.08 25.14 -18.05
N LEU A 248 -21.86 26.10 -17.58
CA LEU A 248 -23.25 25.88 -17.18
C LEU A 248 -24.12 25.53 -18.39
N GLY A 249 -23.91 26.15 -19.56
CA GLY A 249 -24.63 25.82 -20.78
C GLY A 249 -24.41 24.38 -21.25
N GLU A 250 -23.17 23.88 -21.15
CA GLU A 250 -22.81 22.50 -21.50
C GLU A 250 -23.43 21.45 -20.56
N ASP A 251 -23.51 21.74 -19.25
CA ASP A 251 -24.02 20.81 -18.23
C ASP A 251 -25.57 20.64 -18.29
N ILE A 252 -26.27 21.60 -18.89
CA ILE A 252 -27.73 21.57 -19.10
C ILE A 252 -28.09 21.01 -20.50
N GLY A 253 -27.10 20.63 -21.32
CA GLY A 253 -27.30 19.96 -22.61
C GLY A 253 -27.89 20.84 -23.71
N LEU A 254 -27.51 22.11 -23.78
CA LEU A 254 -27.83 23.01 -24.91
C LEU A 254 -26.88 22.82 -26.11
#